data_AF-A0A2U1XFP0-F1
#
_entry.id   AF-A0A2U1XFP0-F1
#
_cell.length_a   1.000
_cell.length_b   1.000
_cell.length_c   1.000
_cell.angle_alpha   90.00
_cell.angle_beta   90.00
_cell.angle_gamma   90.00
#
_symmetry.space_group_name_H-M   'P 1'
#
loop_
_entity.id
_entity.type
_entity.pdbx_description
1 polymer ?
#
loop_
_entity_poly.entity_id
_entity_poly.type
_entity_poly.pdbx_seq_one_letter_code
_entity_poly.pdbx_strand_id
1 'polypeptide(L)'
;MTGKGLDTLLAAAETLPHAPEDAWRLDLLRVALRIARSTEDIADLERANLAFKALPRRLRNPLVDRAAMLARREAERAQMTEEPEDAPKPGGLLGGLFGRGGGRPSRKTAKERLMRELATRRDPDDDRES
;
A
#
# COMPACT_ATOMS: atom_id res chain seq x y z
N MET A 1 -12.97 3.03 -3.51
CA MET A 1 -12.05 1.87 -3.53
C MET A 1 -11.01 2.09 -2.46
N THR A 2 -10.91 1.21 -1.48
CA THR A 2 -9.88 1.30 -0.43
C THR A 2 -8.50 1.05 -1.04
N GLY A 3 -7.44 1.67 -0.51
CA GLY A 3 -6.06 1.45 -0.99
C GLY A 3 -5.67 -0.04 -1.07
N LYS A 4 -6.29 -0.89 -0.24
CA LYS A 4 -6.17 -2.36 -0.26
C LYS A 4 -6.50 -3.00 -1.62
N GLY A 5 -7.46 -2.45 -2.36
CA GLY A 5 -7.81 -2.97 -3.69
C GLY A 5 -6.70 -2.73 -4.72
N LEU A 6 -6.04 -1.57 -4.66
CA LEU A 6 -4.89 -1.25 -5.51
C LEU A 6 -3.68 -2.13 -5.14
N ASP A 7 -3.43 -2.31 -3.84
CA ASP A 7 -2.33 -3.14 -3.35
C ASP A 7 -2.49 -4.60 -3.83
N THR A 8 -3.71 -5.13 -3.79
CA THR A 8 -4.03 -6.48 -4.29
C THR A 8 -3.81 -6.60 -5.79
N LEU A 9 -4.27 -5.61 -6.56
CA LEU A 9 -4.11 -5.62 -8.02
C LEU A 9 -2.64 -5.47 -8.43
N LEU A 10 -1.87 -4.65 -7.70
CA LEU A 10 -0.42 -4.50 -7.90
C LEU A 10 0.30 -5.82 -7.62
N ALA A 11 0.02 -6.48 -6.49
CA ALA A 11 0.58 -7.79 -6.16
C ALA A 11 0.24 -8.87 -7.21
N ALA A 12 -0.98 -8.83 -7.74
CA ALA A 12 -1.38 -9.70 -8.85
C ALA A 12 -0.54 -9.44 -10.11
N ALA A 13 -0.34 -8.17 -10.47
CA ALA A 13 0.43 -7.78 -11.64
C ALA A 13 1.93 -8.10 -11.52
N GLU A 14 2.51 -8.01 -10.33
CA GLU A 14 3.92 -8.33 -10.06
C GLU A 14 4.20 -9.83 -10.17
N THR A 15 3.23 -10.67 -9.82
CA THR A 15 3.43 -12.12 -9.72
C THR A 15 2.75 -12.91 -10.84
N LEU A 16 2.16 -12.23 -11.82
CA LEU A 16 1.51 -12.86 -12.97
C LEU A 16 2.55 -13.50 -13.89
N PRO A 17 2.48 -14.82 -14.18
CA PRO A 17 3.28 -15.44 -15.23
C PRO A 17 2.92 -14.87 -16.60
N HIS A 18 3.92 -14.48 -17.38
CA HIS A 18 3.73 -13.86 -18.70
C HIS A 18 4.92 -14.14 -19.61
N ALA A 19 4.69 -14.01 -20.91
CA ALA A 19 5.76 -14.09 -21.90
C ALA A 19 6.59 -12.78 -21.92
N PRO A 20 7.89 -12.81 -22.25
CA PRO A 20 8.75 -11.63 -22.21
C PRO A 20 8.24 -10.44 -23.04
N GLU A 21 7.58 -10.68 -24.17
CA GLU A 21 6.99 -9.67 -25.05
C GLU A 21 5.83 -8.88 -24.43
N ASP A 22 5.27 -9.40 -23.33
CA ASP A 22 4.17 -8.80 -22.59
C ASP A 22 4.64 -8.06 -21.33
N ALA A 23 5.93 -8.14 -20.99
CA ALA A 23 6.51 -7.52 -19.78
C ALA A 23 6.26 -6.02 -19.72
N TRP A 24 6.53 -5.30 -20.82
CA TRP A 24 6.37 -3.84 -20.87
C TRP A 24 4.93 -3.37 -20.62
N ARG A 25 3.93 -4.17 -21.03
CA ARG A 25 2.51 -3.85 -20.83
C ARG A 25 2.14 -3.95 -19.35
N LEU A 26 2.67 -4.97 -18.68
CA LEU A 26 2.49 -5.14 -17.24
C LEU A 26 3.28 -4.09 -16.45
N ASP A 27 4.48 -3.71 -16.91
CA ASP A 27 5.26 -2.64 -16.28
C ASP A 27 4.55 -1.29 -16.32
N LEU A 28 3.93 -0.94 -17.46
CA LEU A 28 3.10 0.26 -17.56
C LEU A 28 1.95 0.23 -16.53
N LEU A 29 1.25 -0.89 -16.42
CA LEU A 29 0.19 -1.04 -15.41
C LEU A 29 0.74 -0.94 -13.98
N ARG A 30 1.85 -1.60 -13.67
CA ARG A 30 2.48 -1.57 -12.33
C ARG A 30 2.85 -0.15 -11.93
N VAL A 31 3.46 0.62 -12.84
CA VAL A 31 3.81 2.02 -12.60
C VAL A 31 2.55 2.85 -12.36
N ALA A 32 1.53 2.72 -13.20
CA ALA A 32 0.28 3.47 -13.03
C ALA A 32 -0.41 3.15 -11.69
N LEU A 33 -0.41 1.88 -11.27
CA LEU A 33 -0.95 1.46 -9.97
C LEU A 33 -0.17 2.06 -8.80
N ARG A 34 1.17 2.09 -8.86
CA ARG A 34 2.01 2.69 -7.80
C ARG A 34 1.78 4.20 -7.68
N ILE A 35 1.66 4.90 -8.81
CA ILE A 35 1.34 6.33 -8.82
C ILE A 35 -0.02 6.55 -8.17
N ALA A 36 -1.07 5.88 -8.67
CA ALA A 36 -2.42 6.00 -8.14
C ALA A 36 -2.52 5.65 -6.64
N ARG A 37 -1.72 4.68 -6.19
CA ARG A 37 -1.63 4.32 -4.77
C ARG A 37 -0.98 5.41 -3.91
N SER A 38 0.01 6.11 -4.47
CA SER A 38 0.77 7.15 -3.77
C SER A 38 0.07 8.50 -3.73
N THR A 39 -0.68 8.85 -4.77
CA THR A 39 -1.35 10.15 -4.90
C THR A 39 -2.78 10.11 -4.39
N GLU A 40 -3.45 8.94 -4.51
CA GLU A 40 -4.89 8.78 -4.25
C GLU A 40 -5.76 9.77 -5.06
N ASP A 41 -5.21 10.33 -6.15
CA ASP A 41 -5.89 11.25 -7.06
C ASP A 41 -6.78 10.45 -8.03
N ILE A 42 -7.99 10.96 -8.26
CA ILE A 42 -8.95 10.43 -9.24
C ILE A 42 -8.33 10.36 -10.63
N ALA A 43 -7.57 11.38 -11.04
CA ALA A 43 -6.93 11.39 -12.36
C ALA A 43 -5.92 10.23 -12.52
N ASP A 44 -5.19 9.88 -11.45
CA ASP A 44 -4.26 8.75 -11.47
C ASP A 44 -4.96 7.39 -11.45
N LEU A 45 -6.08 7.29 -10.72
CA LEU A 45 -6.93 6.11 -10.75
C LEU A 45 -7.49 5.86 -12.16
N GLU A 46 -7.90 6.92 -12.87
CA GLU A 46 -8.34 6.83 -14.25
C GLU A 46 -7.21 6.40 -15.20
N ARG A 47 -6.00 6.95 -15.02
CA ARG A 47 -4.81 6.52 -15.77
C ARG A 47 -4.50 5.04 -15.56
N ALA A 48 -4.57 4.55 -14.32
CA ALA A 48 -4.38 3.13 -14.00
C ALA A 48 -5.46 2.25 -14.65
N ASN A 49 -6.72 2.70 -14.65
CA ASN A 49 -7.81 2.01 -15.34
C ASN A 49 -7.62 1.96 -16.86
N LEU A 50 -7.11 3.02 -17.47
CA LEU A 50 -6.76 3.03 -18.90
C LEU A 50 -5.65 2.04 -19.21
N ALA A 51 -4.57 2.02 -18.42
CA ALA A 51 -3.50 1.04 -18.57
C ALA A 51 -4.02 -0.41 -18.45
N PHE A 52 -4.91 -0.67 -17.50
CA PHE A 52 -5.56 -1.97 -17.33
C PHE A 52 -6.43 -2.35 -18.55
N LYS A 53 -7.23 -1.42 -19.07
CA LYS A 53 -8.08 -1.65 -20.25
C LYS A 53 -7.27 -1.90 -21.52
N ALA A 54 -6.10 -1.28 -21.64
CA ALA A 54 -5.18 -1.45 -22.76
C ALA A 54 -4.49 -2.83 -22.78
N LEU A 55 -4.56 -3.60 -21.69
CA LEU A 55 -4.01 -4.95 -21.67
C LEU A 55 -4.75 -5.88 -22.64
N PRO A 56 -4.02 -6.71 -23.41
CA PRO A 56 -4.59 -7.84 -24.14
C PRO A 56 -5.40 -8.76 -23.22
N ARG A 57 -6.49 -9.33 -23.73
CA ARG A 57 -7.37 -10.25 -22.95
C ARG A 57 -6.59 -11.42 -22.33
N ARG A 58 -5.55 -11.92 -23.02
CA ARG A 58 -4.67 -13.00 -22.53
C ARG A 58 -3.91 -12.65 -21.24
N LEU A 59 -3.66 -11.36 -20.97
CA LEU A 59 -3.06 -10.89 -19.71
C LEU A 59 -4.12 -10.43 -18.73
N ARG A 60 -5.14 -9.73 -19.23
CA ARG A 60 -6.16 -9.09 -18.41
C ARG A 60 -7.01 -10.12 -17.65
N ASN A 61 -7.42 -11.21 -18.31
CA ASN A 61 -8.28 -12.21 -17.65
C ASN A 61 -7.51 -12.94 -16.52
N PRO A 62 -6.31 -13.52 -16.77
CA PRO A 62 -5.54 -14.13 -15.69
C PRO A 62 -5.18 -13.15 -14.56
N LEU A 63 -4.95 -11.88 -14.88
CA LEU A 63 -4.69 -10.84 -13.87
C LEU A 63 -5.90 -10.65 -12.94
N VAL A 64 -7.12 -10.56 -13.49
CA VAL A 64 -8.35 -10.43 -12.70
C VAL A 64 -8.58 -11.66 -11.83
N ASP A 65 -8.40 -12.85 -12.37
CA ASP A 65 -8.57 -14.11 -11.63
C ASP A 65 -7.57 -14.18 -10.47
N ARG A 66 -6.31 -13.80 -10.72
CA ARG A 66 -5.27 -13.76 -9.69
C ARG A 66 -5.55 -12.70 -8.63
N ALA A 67 -5.99 -11.51 -9.01
CA ALA A 67 -6.38 -10.47 -8.07
C ALA A 67 -7.56 -10.90 -7.19
N ALA A 68 -8.56 -11.58 -7.77
CA ALA A 68 -9.69 -12.14 -7.03
C ALA A 68 -9.24 -13.23 -6.05
N MET A 69 -8.33 -14.12 -6.46
CA MET A 69 -7.75 -15.13 -5.58
C MET A 69 -7.00 -14.50 -4.39
N LEU A 70 -6.19 -13.49 -4.64
CA LEU A 70 -5.46 -12.78 -3.59
C LEU A 70 -6.41 -12.05 -2.63
N ALA A 71 -7.43 -11.37 -3.16
CA ALA A 71 -8.45 -10.70 -2.35
C ALA A 71 -9.20 -11.68 -1.45
N ARG A 72 -9.55 -12.87 -1.94
CA ARG A 72 -10.20 -13.93 -1.14
C ARG A 72 -9.31 -14.43 -0.02
N ARG A 73 -8.05 -14.74 -0.33
CA ARG A 73 -7.08 -15.17 0.70
C ARG A 73 -6.88 -14.12 1.78
N GLU A 74 -6.88 -12.85 1.41
CA GLU A 74 -6.77 -11.76 2.38
C GLU A 74 -8.02 -11.62 3.24
N ALA A 75 -9.21 -11.78 2.65
CA ALA A 75 -10.47 -11.81 3.39
C ALA A 75 -10.55 -12.99 4.35
N GLU A 76 -10.10 -14.18 3.93
CA GLU A 76 -10.04 -15.39 4.77
C GLU A 76 -9.10 -15.20 5.97
N ARG A 77 -7.93 -14.59 5.77
CA ARG A 77 -7.00 -14.26 6.88
C ARG A 77 -7.57 -13.24 7.85
N ALA A 78 -8.26 -12.22 7.35
CA ALA A 78 -8.90 -11.23 8.20
C ALA A 78 -9.96 -11.88 9.11
N GLN A 79 -10.74 -12.82 8.58
CA GLN A 79 -11.76 -13.56 9.35
C GLN A 79 -11.14 -14.51 10.39
N MET A 80 -10.03 -15.17 10.08
CA MET A 80 -9.32 -16.03 11.04
C MET A 80 -8.64 -15.23 12.18
N THR A 81 -8.42 -13.94 11.99
CA THR A 81 -7.85 -13.05 13.02
C THR A 81 -8.95 -12.42 13.89
N GLU A 82 -10.22 -12.51 13.47
CA GLU A 82 -11.41 -12.06 14.21
C GLU A 82 -12.11 -13.26 14.92
N GLU A 83 -11.36 -14.15 15.57
CA GLU A 83 -11.98 -15.01 16.59
C GLU A 83 -12.43 -14.15 17.78
N PRO A 84 -13.65 -14.36 18.33
CA PRO A 84 -14.24 -13.46 19.31
C PRO A 84 -13.53 -13.58 20.67
N GLU A 85 -12.76 -12.56 21.03
CA GLU A 85 -12.48 -12.25 22.44
C GLU A 85 -13.78 -11.77 23.10
N ASP A 86 -14.66 -12.69 23.50
CA ASP A 86 -15.65 -12.38 24.54
C ASP A 86 -16.25 -13.64 25.19
N ALA A 87 -15.62 -14.08 26.29
CA ALA A 87 -16.33 -14.31 27.56
C ALA A 87 -15.33 -14.41 28.73
N PRO A 88 -15.58 -13.74 29.87
CA PRO A 88 -14.59 -13.47 30.91
C PRO A 88 -14.47 -14.63 31.91
N LYS A 89 -13.24 -15.00 32.28
CA LYS A 89 -12.99 -15.78 33.50
C LYS A 89 -12.44 -14.86 34.59
N PRO A 90 -13.09 -14.80 35.77
CA PRO A 90 -12.58 -14.06 36.91
C PRO A 90 -11.57 -14.92 37.67
N GLY A 91 -10.48 -14.29 38.13
CA GLY A 91 -9.63 -14.86 39.18
C GLY A 91 -8.23 -15.25 38.73
N GLY A 92 -7.25 -14.43 39.11
CA GLY A 92 -5.85 -14.77 38.96
C GLY A 92 -4.93 -13.58 39.16
N LEU A 93 -4.96 -13.00 40.36
CA LEU A 93 -3.89 -12.11 40.85
C LEU A 93 -2.53 -12.81 40.66
N LEU A 94 -1.58 -12.19 39.95
CA LEU A 94 -0.14 -12.16 40.24
C LEU A 94 0.67 -11.47 39.12
N GLY A 95 1.51 -10.50 39.51
CA GLY A 95 2.64 -9.96 38.73
C GLY A 95 2.28 -8.80 37.80
N GLY A 96 2.53 -7.52 38.08
CA GLY A 96 3.64 -6.94 38.83
C GLY A 96 4.69 -6.39 37.85
N LEU A 97 4.73 -5.06 37.74
CA LEU A 97 5.79 -4.20 37.20
C LEU A 97 6.13 -4.29 35.71
N PHE A 98 5.56 -3.39 34.90
CA PHE A 98 6.31 -2.49 34.01
C PHE A 98 5.48 -1.24 33.70
N GLY A 99 5.61 -0.22 34.56
CA GLY A 99 5.20 1.14 34.22
C GLY A 99 6.44 1.96 33.88
N ARG A 100 6.59 2.41 32.63
CA ARG A 100 7.21 3.71 32.31
C ARG A 100 7.09 4.06 30.83
N GLY A 101 6.54 5.25 30.55
CA GLY A 101 6.98 6.05 29.41
C GLY A 101 5.93 6.24 28.32
N GLY A 102 5.17 7.33 28.43
CA GLY A 102 4.24 7.78 27.41
C GLY A 102 4.93 8.18 26.10
N GLY A 103 4.15 8.06 25.03
CA GLY A 103 4.49 8.56 23.71
C GLY A 103 3.40 8.21 22.72
N ARG A 104 2.38 9.07 22.61
CA ARG A 104 1.39 9.05 21.52
C ARG A 104 2.12 8.77 20.19
N PRO A 105 1.67 7.83 19.34
CA PRO A 105 2.25 7.68 18.01
C PRO A 105 1.93 8.96 17.23
N SER A 106 2.93 9.83 17.09
CA SER A 106 2.84 11.01 16.25
C SER A 106 2.66 10.52 14.82
N ARG A 107 1.43 10.67 14.29
CA ARG A 107 1.06 10.46 12.88
C ARG A 107 1.77 11.48 12.00
N LYS A 108 3.10 11.45 11.94
CA LYS A 108 3.85 12.22 10.95
C LYS A 108 3.79 11.45 9.64
N THR A 109 2.93 11.93 8.75
CA THR A 109 2.76 11.39 7.39
C THR A 109 4.09 11.47 6.63
N ALA A 110 4.29 10.59 5.63
CA ALA A 110 5.50 10.59 4.81
C ALA A 110 5.79 11.98 4.19
N LYS A 111 4.74 12.75 3.90
CA LYS A 111 4.80 14.14 3.45
C LYS A 111 5.51 15.07 4.44
N GLU A 112 5.19 14.98 5.74
CA GLU A 112 5.86 15.81 6.76
C GLU A 112 7.32 15.45 6.96
N ARG A 113 7.67 14.17 6.79
CA ARG A 113 9.07 13.72 6.80
C ARG A 113 9.85 14.29 5.61
N LEU A 114 9.28 14.19 4.41
CA LEU A 114 9.88 14.72 3.18
C LEU A 114 10.03 16.25 3.23
N MET A 115 9.00 16.97 3.69
CA MET A 115 9.06 18.44 3.82
C MET A 115 10.10 18.89 4.85
N ARG A 116 10.32 18.11 5.92
CA ARG A 116 11.38 18.40 6.90
C ARG A 116 12.77 18.20 6.28
N GLU A 117 12.98 17.10 5.56
CA GLU A 117 14.27 16.82 4.90
C GLU A 117 14.62 17.86 3.82
N LEU A 118 13.61 18.32 3.07
CA LEU A 118 13.79 19.40 2.09
C LEU A 118 14.04 20.76 2.76
N ALA A 119 13.34 21.08 3.85
CA ALA A 119 13.58 22.30 4.61
C ALA A 119 14.98 22.35 5.23
N THR A 120 15.53 21.21 5.65
CA THR A 120 16.91 21.12 6.16
C THR A 120 17.99 21.15 5.07
N ARG A 121 17.62 21.07 3.78
CA ARG A 121 18.55 21.14 2.64
C ARG A 121 18.58 22.53 1.98
N ARG A 122 17.85 23.51 2.49
CA ARG A 122 17.87 24.88 1.98
C ARG A 122 19.06 25.66 2.56
N ASP A 123 20.14 25.64 1.78
CA ASP A 123 21.24 26.60 1.61
C ASP A 123 22.09 27.10 2.80
N PRO A 124 23.43 26.92 2.73
CA PRO A 124 24.39 27.85 3.30
C PRO A 124 25.02 28.83 2.27
N ASP A 125 24.59 28.88 1.00
CA ASP A 125 25.22 29.75 -0.02
C ASP A 125 24.42 31.04 -0.34
N ASP A 126 23.76 31.62 0.67
CA ASP A 126 23.06 32.93 0.56
C ASP A 126 23.83 34.07 1.25
N ASP A 127 25.17 34.02 1.27
CA ASP A 127 26.05 35.11 1.74
C ASP A 127 27.32 35.20 0.88
N ARG A 128 27.18 35.59 -0.40
CA ARG A 128 28.28 36.22 -1.17
C ARG A 128 27.76 37.36 -2.03
N GLU A 129 27.27 38.41 -1.38
CA GLU A 129 27.43 39.78 -1.88
C GLU A 129 28.72 40.37 -1.31
N SER A 130 29.71 40.62 -2.16
CA SER A 130 30.67 41.76 -2.12
C SER A 130 31.56 41.74 -3.36
#